data_AF-A0A327KR67-F1
#
_entry.id   AF-A0A327KR67-F1
#
_cell.length_a   1.000
_cell.length_b   1.000
_cell.length_c   1.000
_cell.angle_alpha   90.00
_cell.angle_beta   90.00
_cell.angle_gamma   90.00
#
_symmetry.space_group_name_H-M   'P 1'
#
loop_
_entity.id
_entity.type
_entity.pdbx_description
1 polymer ?
#
loop_
_entity_poly.entity_id
_entity_poly.type
_entity_poly.pdbx_seq_one_letter_code
_entity_poly.pdbx_strand_id
1 'polypeptide(L)'
;MTIDPDFSDQLSKLCSRECVHARKDPARAAVMIERLVHSLGLTIAVASRGDPGVMNTLCEGASQQLFQSASGMADVSVQGRRQ
;
A
#
# COMPACT_ATOMS: atom_id res chain seq x y z
N MET A 1 -14.53 16.91 3.97
CA MET A 1 -14.26 15.58 4.56
C MET A 1 -12.84 15.61 5.09
N THR A 2 -12.67 15.93 6.36
CA THR A 2 -11.36 15.93 7.03
C THR A 2 -10.99 14.49 7.29
N ILE A 3 -9.98 13.97 6.57
CA ILE A 3 -9.35 12.70 6.91
C ILE A 3 -8.75 12.90 8.30
N ASP A 4 -9.18 12.10 9.28
CA ASP A 4 -8.63 12.15 10.62
C ASP A 4 -7.11 11.91 10.54
N PRO A 5 -6.27 12.90 10.90
CA PRO A 5 -4.83 12.78 10.84
C PRO A 5 -4.33 11.52 11.55
N ASP A 6 -5.02 11.10 12.61
CA ASP A 6 -4.66 9.91 13.39
C ASP A 6 -4.81 8.61 12.60
N PHE A 7 -5.79 8.50 11.69
CA PHE A 7 -6.02 7.26 10.96
C PHE A 7 -4.92 7.01 9.91
N SER A 8 -4.57 8.04 9.15
CA SER A 8 -3.48 7.98 8.16
C SER A 8 -2.15 7.59 8.82
N ASP A 9 -1.92 8.12 10.02
CA ASP A 9 -0.75 7.85 10.83
C ASP A 9 -0.69 6.42 11.37
N GLN A 10 -1.82 5.87 11.80
CA GLN A 10 -1.89 4.52 12.37
C GLN A 10 -1.61 3.43 11.35
N LEU A 11 -2.23 3.49 10.16
CA LEU A 11 -1.99 2.50 9.10
C LEU A 11 -0.54 2.58 8.59
N SER A 12 -0.02 3.79 8.44
CA SER A 12 1.37 4.01 8.04
C SER A 12 2.34 3.43 9.07
N LYS A 13 2.11 3.67 10.38
CA LYS A 13 2.92 3.09 11.47
C LYS A 13 2.91 1.56 11.47
N LEU A 14 1.75 0.94 11.24
CA LEU A 14 1.63 -0.52 11.12
C LEU A 14 2.48 -1.06 9.97
N CYS A 15 2.33 -0.47 8.78
CA CYS A 15 3.10 -0.87 7.60
C CYS A 15 4.60 -0.68 7.80
N SER A 16 5.04 0.47 8.36
CA SER A 16 6.46 0.72 8.63
C SER A 16 7.06 -0.31 9.58
N ARG A 17 6.34 -0.72 10.63
CA ARG A 17 6.82 -1.73 11.58
C ARG A 17 7.00 -3.08 10.90
N GLU A 18 6.03 -3.54 10.13
CA GLU A 18 6.11 -4.85 9.47
C GLU A 18 7.17 -4.86 8.36
N CYS A 19 7.38 -3.73 7.67
CA CYS A 19 8.46 -3.58 6.68
C CYS A 19 9.86 -3.86 7.25
N VAL A 20 10.13 -3.53 8.53
CA VAL A 20 11.43 -3.82 9.17
C VAL A 20 11.70 -5.33 9.22
N HIS A 21 10.68 -6.12 9.53
CA HIS A 21 10.78 -7.57 9.58
C HIS A 21 10.81 -8.18 8.17
N ALA A 22 9.95 -7.69 7.27
CA ALA A 22 9.87 -8.14 5.88
C ALA A 22 11.17 -7.88 5.09
N ARG A 23 11.93 -6.82 5.42
CA ARG A 23 13.21 -6.52 4.75
C ARG A 23 14.21 -7.67 4.77
N LYS A 24 14.18 -8.52 5.80
CA LYS A 24 15.12 -9.64 5.97
C LYS A 24 14.49 -11.00 5.61
N ASP A 25 13.22 -11.02 5.22
CA ASP A 25 12.44 -12.21 4.95
C ASP A 25 11.52 -11.99 3.73
N PRO A 26 11.97 -12.40 2.53
CA PRO A 26 11.20 -12.22 1.29
C PRO A 26 9.84 -12.92 1.31
N ALA A 27 9.71 -14.05 2.00
CA ALA A 27 8.44 -14.76 2.11
C ALA A 27 7.44 -13.94 2.94
N ARG A 28 7.91 -13.35 4.05
CA ARG A 28 7.09 -12.43 4.85
C ARG A 28 6.73 -11.15 4.09
N ALA A 29 7.63 -10.64 3.25
CA ALA A 29 7.35 -9.51 2.37
C ALA A 29 6.22 -9.82 1.37
N ALA A 30 6.24 -11.00 0.75
CA ALA A 30 5.19 -11.45 -0.16
C ALA A 30 3.83 -11.54 0.55
N VAL A 31 3.79 -12.19 1.72
CA VAL A 31 2.55 -12.29 2.53
C VAL A 31 2.03 -10.91 2.92
N MET A 32 2.91 -9.97 3.30
CA MET A 32 2.52 -8.61 3.63
C MET A 32 1.88 -7.91 2.42
N ILE A 33 2.47 -8.02 1.22
CA ILE A 33 1.91 -7.44 -0.01
C ILE A 33 0.53 -8.02 -0.30
N GLU A 34 0.37 -9.35 -0.23
CA GLU A 34 -0.92 -10.01 -0.46
C GLU A 34 -2.02 -9.51 0.49
N ARG A 35 -1.71 -9.35 1.78
CA ARG A 35 -2.68 -8.85 2.77
C ARG A 35 -3.04 -7.38 2.54
N LEU A 36 -2.09 -6.55 2.12
CA LEU A 36 -2.34 -5.16 1.76
C LEU A 36 -3.23 -5.06 0.52
N VAL A 37 -2.93 -5.84 -0.52
CA VAL A 37 -3.76 -5.90 -1.74
C VAL A 37 -5.18 -6.39 -1.42
N HIS A 38 -5.32 -7.42 -0.59
CA HIS A 38 -6.64 -7.90 -0.17
C HIS A 38 -7.44 -6.82 0.58
N SER A 39 -6.81 -6.11 1.52
CA SER A 39 -7.45 -5.05 2.30
C SER A 39 -7.87 -3.86 1.42
N LEU A 40 -7.03 -3.51 0.44
CA LEU A 40 -7.36 -2.51 -0.57
C LEU A 40 -8.55 -2.95 -1.43
N GLY A 41 -8.57 -4.20 -1.89
CA GLY A 41 -9.68 -4.78 -2.65
C GLY A 41 -11.00 -4.71 -1.90
N LEU A 42 -11.01 -5.04 -0.60
CA LEU A 42 -12.20 -4.90 0.26
C LEU A 42 -12.64 -3.42 0.35
N THR A 43 -11.70 -2.50 0.53
CA THR A 43 -11.99 -1.07 0.62
C THR A 43 -12.63 -0.56 -0.67
N ILE A 44 -12.10 -0.96 -1.83
CA ILE A 44 -12.64 -0.63 -3.15
C ILE A 44 -14.05 -1.19 -3.32
N ALA A 45 -14.28 -2.45 -2.95
CA ALA A 45 -15.60 -3.07 -3.05
C ALA A 45 -16.65 -2.35 -2.19
N VAL A 46 -16.27 -1.90 -0.99
CA VAL A 46 -17.15 -1.10 -0.11
C VAL A 46 -17.40 0.28 -0.72
N ALA A 47 -16.37 0.97 -1.19
CA ALA A 47 -16.47 2.31 -1.75
C ALA A 47 -17.29 2.35 -3.05
N SER A 48 -17.15 1.34 -3.90
CA SER A 48 -17.91 1.18 -5.14
C SER A 48 -19.34 0.66 -4.92
N ARG A 49 -19.67 0.19 -3.71
CA ARG A 49 -20.92 -0.52 -3.39
C ARG A 49 -21.16 -1.72 -4.31
N GLY A 50 -20.08 -2.39 -4.73
CA GLY A 50 -20.13 -3.54 -5.61
C GLY A 50 -20.38 -3.22 -7.10
N ASP A 51 -20.42 -1.95 -7.51
CA ASP A 51 -20.52 -1.59 -8.93
C ASP A 51 -19.23 -1.98 -9.68
N PRO A 52 -19.30 -2.86 -10.70
CA PRO A 52 -18.09 -3.35 -11.38
C PRO A 52 -17.32 -2.27 -12.15
N GLY A 53 -18.02 -1.28 -12.71
CA GLY A 53 -17.39 -0.19 -13.47
C GLY A 53 -16.56 0.71 -12.56
N VAL A 54 -17.16 1.15 -11.45
CA VAL A 54 -16.49 1.95 -10.42
C VAL A 54 -15.35 1.16 -9.77
N MET A 55 -15.54 -0.14 -9.50
CA MET A 55 -14.47 -0.99 -8.99
C MET A 55 -13.25 -0.99 -9.93
N ASN A 56 -13.47 -1.18 -11.23
CA ASN A 56 -12.38 -1.20 -12.20
C ASN A 56 -11.64 0.15 -12.23
N THR A 57 -12.36 1.26 -12.28
CA THR A 57 -11.77 2.61 -12.24
C THR A 57 -10.92 2.84 -10.98
N LEU A 58 -11.41 2.44 -9.81
CA LEU A 58 -10.67 2.58 -8.55
C LEU A 58 -9.43 1.68 -8.51
N CYS A 59 -9.53 0.44 -9.01
CA CYS A 59 -8.40 -0.49 -9.10
C CYS A 59 -7.29 0.04 -10.02
N GLU A 60 -7.66 0.58 -11.18
CA GLU A 60 -6.72 1.17 -12.14
C GLU A 60 -5.98 2.37 -11.52
N GLY A 61 -6.73 3.31 -10.92
CA GLY A 61 -6.16 4.47 -10.26
C GLY A 61 -5.24 4.10 -9.10
N ALA A 62 -5.63 3.13 -8.27
CA ALA A 62 -4.81 2.63 -7.17
C ALA A 62 -3.50 1.98 -7.67
N SER A 63 -3.56 1.21 -8.76
CA SER A 63 -2.39 0.57 -9.35
C SER A 63 -1.38 1.59 -9.89
N GLN A 64 -1.87 2.63 -10.56
CA GLN A 64 -1.04 3.73 -11.05
C GLN A 64 -0.36 4.48 -9.88
N GLN A 65 -1.14 4.83 -8.85
CA GLN A 65 -0.62 5.53 -7.68
C GLN A 65 0.41 4.70 -6.90
N LEU A 66 0.17 3.39 -6.76
CA LEU A 66 1.10 2.45 -6.13
C LEU A 66 2.44 2.46 -6.87
N PHE A 67 2.42 2.32 -8.21
CA PHE A 67 3.63 2.28 -9.02
C PHE A 67 4.42 3.60 -8.94
N GLN A 68 3.74 4.74 -9.03
CA GLN A 68 4.38 6.06 -8.90
C GLN A 68 5.01 6.24 -7.52
N SER A 69 4.29 5.87 -6.45
CA SER A 69 4.79 5.98 -5.07
C SER A 69 5.99 5.07 -4.82
N ALA A 70 5.90 3.81 -5.25
CA ALA A 70 7.00 2.85 -5.11
C ALA A 70 8.24 3.30 -5.89
N SER A 71 8.06 3.84 -7.09
CA SER A 71 9.16 4.37 -7.91
C SER A 71 9.83 5.56 -7.22
N GLY A 72 9.06 6.50 -6.67
CA GLY A 72 9.62 7.63 -5.91
C GLY A 72 10.34 7.22 -4.62
N MET A 73 9.92 6.13 -3.98
CA MET A 73 10.59 5.58 -2.80
C MET A 73 11.81 4.69 -3.15
N ALA A 74 11.89 4.16 -4.37
CA ALA A 74 13.00 3.33 -4.81
C ALA A 74 14.34 4.08 -4.74
N ASP A 75 14.35 5.37 -5.09
CA ASP A 75 15.53 6.24 -5.00
C ASP A 75 16.09 6.32 -3.57
N VAL A 76 15.21 6.35 -2.57
CA VAL A 76 15.59 6.35 -1.13
C VAL A 76 16.18 4.99 -0.72
N SER A 77 15.68 3.89 -1.28
CA SER A 77 16.14 2.53 -0.95
C SER A 77 17.52 2.16 -1.53
N VAL A 78 17.94 2.83 -2.61
CA VAL A 78 19.24 2.61 -3.27
C VAL A 78 20.36 3.43 -2.61
N GLN A 79 20.08 4.65 -2.14
CA GLN A 79 21.07 5.49 -1.45
C GLN A 79 21.59 4.87 -0.14
N GLY A 80 20.76 4.12 0.59
CA GLY A 80 21.17 3.42 1.82
C GLY A 80 22.11 2.22 1.62
N ARG A 81 22.47 1.85 0.38
CA ARG A 81 23.47 0.79 0.07
C ARG A 81 24.86 1.34 -0.28
N ARG A 82 25.02 2.67 -0.33
CA ARG A 82 26.28 3.36 -0.69
C ARG A 82 27.02 3.96 0.53
N GLN A 83 26.57 3.66 1.74
CA GLN A 83 27.27 3.93 3.00
C GLN A 83 27.56 2.61 3.69
#